data_AF-A0A0L6V851-F1
#
_entry.id   AF-A0A0L6V851-F1
#
_cell.length_a   1.000
_cell.length_b   1.000
_cell.length_c   1.000
_cell.angle_alpha   90.00
_cell.angle_beta   90.00
_cell.angle_gamma   90.00
#
_symmetry.space_group_name_H-M   'P 1'
#
loop_
_entity.id
_entity.type
_entity.pdbx_description
1 polymer ?
#
loop_
_entity_poly.entity_id
_entity_poly.type
_entity_poly.pdbx_seq_one_letter_code
_entity_poly.pdbx_strand_id
1 'polypeptide(L)'
;MDEEMQPIEHQPANLDQIDAISDQLILLANKLLESKLARASSSSYTTRMEQEEADQESILEELECDQDLIVLAAPLFARLKAINRSSSSMLSTFKSQSHKLRNHVDQIHLDLQNLIYERRHLEKEIKKCQEFESEYQNISIHSLEEYFERNPEDKRDEPDSIDAHELMIKRLKFELSERKRFEAEKKELLQKKLKLSKENDEKKSKLDELEKQLDRFVAVSLSSFPLRKKFNPKWRTKCNHRPACPKQVFKF
;
A
#
# COMPACT_ATOMS: atom_id res chain seq x y z
N MET A 1 6.48 -1.76 -33.80
CA MET A 1 7.64 -2.54 -34.30
C MET A 1 7.31 -3.98 -33.99
N ASP A 2 6.24 -4.46 -34.62
CA ASP A 2 5.71 -5.79 -34.44
C ASP A 2 6.30 -6.61 -35.58
N GLU A 3 7.51 -7.13 -35.39
CA GLU A 3 7.91 -8.29 -36.17
C GLU A 3 6.96 -9.41 -35.73
N GLU A 4 5.91 -9.65 -36.53
CA GLU A 4 5.14 -10.88 -36.47
C GLU A 4 6.13 -12.05 -36.50
N MET A 5 6.39 -12.58 -35.30
CA MET A 5 7.22 -13.75 -35.08
C MET A 5 6.55 -14.90 -35.80
N GLN A 6 7.02 -15.17 -37.02
CA GLN A 6 6.49 -16.26 -37.82
C GLN A 6 6.57 -17.56 -37.02
N PRO A 7 5.50 -18.38 -37.04
CA PRO A 7 5.52 -19.70 -36.45
C PRO A 7 6.75 -20.46 -36.95
N ILE A 8 7.33 -21.29 -36.08
CA ILE A 8 8.40 -22.21 -36.46
C ILE A 8 7.82 -23.15 -37.53
N GLU A 9 7.97 -22.79 -38.80
CA GLU A 9 7.60 -23.64 -39.92
C GLU A 9 8.52 -24.85 -39.87
N HIS A 10 7.97 -25.97 -39.42
CA HIS A 10 8.61 -27.26 -39.55
C HIS A 10 8.79 -27.54 -41.04
N GLN A 11 10.03 -27.64 -41.51
CA GLN A 11 10.30 -28.42 -42.71
C GLN A 11 10.15 -29.89 -42.33
N PRO A 12 9.08 -30.59 -42.77
CA PRO A 12 9.04 -32.03 -42.62
C PRO A 12 10.04 -32.67 -43.59
N ALA A 13 10.46 -33.88 -43.27
CA ALA A 13 11.08 -34.82 -44.22
C ALA A 13 12.56 -34.60 -44.58
N ASN A 14 13.45 -34.62 -43.58
CA ASN A 14 14.79 -35.16 -43.77
C ASN A 14 14.91 -36.63 -43.32
N LEU A 15 13.91 -37.16 -42.61
CA LEU A 15 13.92 -38.55 -42.11
C LEU A 15 13.95 -39.54 -43.27
N ASP A 16 12.99 -39.46 -44.20
CA ASP A 16 12.95 -40.34 -45.38
C ASP A 16 14.21 -40.26 -46.24
N GLN A 17 14.86 -39.10 -46.30
CA GLN A 17 16.13 -38.92 -47.02
C GLN A 17 17.31 -39.54 -46.27
N ILE A 18 17.35 -39.41 -44.95
CA ILE A 18 18.35 -40.03 -44.09
C ILE A 18 18.21 -41.55 -44.14
N ASP A 19 16.98 -42.06 -44.07
CA ASP A 19 16.66 -43.49 -44.14
C ASP A 19 17.08 -44.08 -45.49
N ALA A 20 16.75 -43.41 -46.60
CA ALA A 20 17.19 -43.82 -47.93
C ALA A 20 18.73 -43.82 -48.09
N ILE A 21 19.44 -42.84 -47.51
CA ILE A 21 20.91 -42.82 -47.51
C ILE A 21 21.48 -43.94 -46.63
N SER A 22 20.85 -44.20 -45.48
CA SER A 22 21.24 -45.28 -44.56
C SER A 22 21.10 -46.64 -45.21
N ASP A 23 19.95 -46.91 -45.84
CA ASP A 23 19.68 -48.17 -46.56
C ASP A 23 20.68 -48.41 -47.69
N GLN A 24 21.04 -47.36 -48.44
CA GLN A 24 22.07 -47.45 -49.49
C GLN A 24 23.46 -47.73 -48.92
N LEU A 25 23.83 -47.10 -47.81
CA LEU A 25 25.10 -47.36 -47.13
C LEU A 25 25.16 -48.80 -46.57
N ILE A 26 24.07 -49.30 -46.01
CA ILE A 26 23.96 -50.68 -45.51
C ILE A 26 24.11 -51.66 -46.67
N LEU A 27 23.47 -51.41 -47.82
CA LEU A 27 23.59 -52.25 -49.00
C LEU A 27 25.04 -52.31 -49.51
N LEU A 28 25.73 -51.17 -49.59
CA LEU A 28 27.14 -51.12 -50.01
C LEU A 28 28.05 -51.83 -49.00
N ALA A 29 27.79 -51.68 -47.70
CA ALA A 29 28.54 -52.36 -46.66
C ALA A 29 28.36 -53.89 -46.72
N ASN A 30 27.15 -54.37 -46.98
CA ASN A 30 26.87 -55.79 -47.14
C ASN A 30 27.58 -56.37 -48.38
N LYS A 31 27.55 -55.67 -49.52
CA LYS A 31 28.30 -56.06 -50.73
C LYS A 31 29.81 -56.15 -50.50
N LEU A 32 30.37 -55.18 -49.77
CA LEU A 32 31.77 -55.19 -49.37
C LEU A 32 32.07 -56.37 -48.43
N LEU A 33 31.18 -56.68 -47.48
CA LEU A 33 31.35 -57.82 -46.59
C LEU A 33 31.32 -59.15 -47.37
N GLU A 34 30.40 -59.28 -48.32
CA GLU A 34 30.29 -60.45 -49.20
C GLU A 34 31.56 -60.64 -50.05
N SER A 35 32.12 -59.57 -50.63
CA SER A 35 33.40 -59.65 -51.37
C SER A 35 34.57 -60.06 -50.46
N LYS A 36 34.60 -59.60 -49.20
CA LYS A 36 35.63 -59.99 -48.21
C LYS A 36 35.50 -61.46 -47.82
N LEU A 37 34.27 -61.92 -47.59
CA LEU A 37 33.97 -63.30 -47.21
C LEU A 37 34.27 -64.27 -48.36
N ALA A 38 34.00 -63.89 -49.61
CA ALA A 38 34.35 -64.66 -50.81
C ALA A 38 35.87 -64.86 -50.95
N ARG A 39 36.68 -63.82 -50.64
CA ARG A 39 38.16 -63.91 -50.59
C ARG A 39 38.69 -64.81 -49.47
N ALA A 40 38.14 -64.66 -48.26
CA ALA A 40 38.53 -65.51 -47.13
C ALA A 40 38.19 -66.99 -47.39
N SER A 41 37.07 -67.20 -48.07
CA SER A 41 36.61 -68.48 -48.60
C SER A 41 37.62 -69.03 -49.63
N SER A 42 37.88 -68.34 -50.75
CA SER A 42 38.80 -68.79 -51.80
C SER A 42 40.23 -69.09 -51.29
N SER A 43 40.73 -68.31 -50.33
CA SER A 43 42.04 -68.50 -49.70
C SER A 43 42.15 -69.80 -48.87
N SER A 44 41.05 -70.44 -48.50
CA SER A 44 41.05 -71.63 -47.63
C SER A 44 41.10 -72.97 -48.38
N TYR A 45 41.02 -72.97 -49.73
CA TYR A 45 40.92 -74.22 -50.53
C TYR A 45 42.12 -74.50 -51.45
N THR A 46 43.08 -73.59 -51.60
CA THR A 46 44.08 -73.70 -52.68
C THR A 46 45.32 -74.51 -52.26
N THR A 47 45.43 -75.72 -52.82
CA THR A 47 46.63 -76.55 -52.83
C THR A 47 47.24 -76.55 -54.25
N ARG A 48 48.48 -76.03 -54.36
CA ARG A 48 49.55 -76.25 -55.37
C ARG A 48 49.33 -75.95 -56.88
N MET A 49 50.08 -74.92 -57.33
CA MET A 49 51.16 -74.94 -58.36
C MET A 49 50.92 -74.65 -59.85
N GLU A 50 49.76 -74.18 -60.35
CA GLU A 50 49.66 -73.76 -61.78
C GLU A 50 48.92 -72.43 -62.09
N GLN A 51 48.59 -71.57 -61.11
CA GLN A 51 47.73 -70.39 -61.35
C GLN A 51 48.30 -69.04 -60.87
N GLU A 52 49.62 -68.86 -60.72
CA GLU A 52 50.17 -67.64 -60.10
C GLU A 52 49.95 -66.33 -60.90
N GLU A 53 49.78 -66.37 -62.23
CA GLU A 53 49.51 -65.14 -63.03
C GLU A 53 48.01 -64.79 -63.12
N ALA A 54 47.11 -65.78 -63.21
CA ALA A 54 45.66 -65.54 -63.25
C ALA A 54 45.06 -65.21 -61.86
N ASP A 55 45.66 -65.74 -60.80
CA ASP A 55 45.26 -65.44 -59.42
C ASP A 55 45.68 -64.01 -59.02
N GLN A 56 46.78 -63.47 -59.57
CA GLN A 56 47.19 -62.09 -59.30
C GLN A 56 46.27 -61.05 -59.96
N GLU A 57 45.84 -61.30 -61.19
CA GLU A 57 44.95 -60.39 -61.93
C GLU A 57 43.53 -60.38 -61.34
N SER A 58 43.01 -61.53 -60.90
CA SER A 58 41.72 -61.63 -60.20
C SER A 58 41.72 -60.99 -58.80
N ILE A 59 42.82 -61.11 -58.05
CA ILE A 59 42.97 -60.42 -56.75
C ILE A 59 43.04 -58.90 -56.94
N LEU A 60 43.72 -58.42 -57.98
CA LEU A 60 43.78 -56.99 -58.31
C LEU A 60 42.40 -56.44 -58.70
N GLU A 61 41.64 -57.17 -59.52
CA GLU A 61 40.29 -56.79 -59.97
C GLU A 61 39.26 -56.80 -58.81
N GLU A 62 39.37 -57.74 -57.87
CA GLU A 62 38.54 -57.76 -56.64
C GLU A 62 38.92 -56.67 -55.62
N LEU A 63 40.21 -56.29 -55.53
CA LEU A 63 40.67 -55.16 -54.70
C LEU A 63 40.25 -53.81 -55.29
N GLU A 64 40.20 -53.69 -56.62
CA GLU A 64 39.67 -52.53 -57.33
C GLU A 64 38.16 -52.40 -57.09
N CYS A 65 37.42 -53.51 -57.09
CA CYS A 65 35.99 -53.56 -56.74
C CYS A 65 35.69 -53.11 -55.29
N ASP A 66 36.53 -53.51 -54.33
CA ASP A 66 36.46 -53.01 -52.94
C ASP A 66 36.67 -51.49 -52.87
N GLN A 67 37.61 -50.98 -53.67
CA GLN A 67 37.95 -49.57 -53.72
C GLN A 67 36.81 -48.75 -54.35
N ASP A 68 36.18 -49.27 -55.40
CA ASP A 68 34.99 -48.69 -56.04
C ASP A 68 33.79 -48.59 -55.10
N LEU A 69 33.54 -49.62 -54.28
CA LEU A 69 32.48 -49.60 -53.26
C LEU A 69 32.71 -48.50 -52.21
N ILE A 70 33.96 -48.26 -51.82
CA ILE A 70 34.34 -47.18 -50.90
C ILE A 70 34.13 -45.81 -51.56
N VAL A 71 34.49 -45.67 -52.84
CA VAL A 71 34.29 -44.44 -53.61
C VAL A 71 32.80 -44.11 -53.75
N LEU A 72 31.93 -45.13 -53.92
CA LEU A 72 30.47 -44.96 -53.97
C LEU A 72 29.85 -44.59 -52.61
N ALA A 73 30.42 -45.06 -51.49
CA ALA A 73 29.94 -44.73 -50.14
C ALA A 73 30.33 -43.31 -49.69
N ALA A 74 31.48 -42.79 -50.15
CA ALA A 74 31.98 -41.46 -49.79
C ALA A 74 30.97 -40.30 -50.00
N PRO A 75 30.29 -40.16 -51.16
CA PRO A 75 29.30 -39.09 -51.37
C PRO A 75 28.06 -39.24 -50.48
N LEU A 76 27.64 -40.46 -50.14
CA LEU A 76 26.54 -40.72 -49.21
C LEU A 76 26.88 -40.25 -47.79
N PHE A 77 28.09 -40.54 -47.31
CA PHE A 77 28.58 -40.01 -46.03
C PHE A 77 28.73 -38.48 -46.04
N ALA A 78 29.17 -37.89 -47.16
CA ALA A 78 29.26 -36.44 -47.30
C ALA A 78 27.86 -35.79 -47.22
N ARG A 79 26.85 -36.38 -47.88
CA ARG A 79 25.46 -35.92 -47.82
C ARG A 79 24.88 -36.04 -46.40
N LEU A 80 25.10 -37.16 -45.71
CA LEU A 80 24.66 -37.34 -44.32
C LEU A 80 25.31 -36.30 -43.38
N LYS A 81 26.61 -36.05 -43.54
CA LYS A 81 27.32 -35.00 -42.77
C LYS A 81 26.78 -33.60 -43.06
N ALA A 82 26.42 -33.30 -44.32
CA ALA A 82 25.81 -32.02 -44.70
C ALA A 82 24.44 -31.83 -44.03
N ILE A 83 23.60 -32.87 -44.06
CA ILE A 83 22.29 -32.88 -43.38
C ILE A 83 22.46 -32.67 -41.87
N ASN A 84 23.40 -33.37 -41.23
CA ASN A 84 23.64 -33.23 -39.78
C ASN A 84 24.14 -31.81 -39.41
N ARG A 85 25.02 -31.21 -40.21
CA ARG A 85 25.46 -29.82 -40.02
C ARG A 85 24.32 -28.83 -40.17
N SER A 86 23.47 -29.02 -41.19
CA SER A 86 22.27 -28.21 -41.40
C SER A 86 21.31 -28.31 -40.20
N SER A 87 21.04 -29.52 -39.72
CA SER A 87 20.20 -29.76 -38.54
C SER A 87 20.78 -29.10 -37.28
N SER A 88 22.08 -29.27 -37.03
CA SER A 88 22.77 -28.64 -35.90
C SER A 88 22.71 -27.11 -35.97
N SER A 89 22.85 -26.54 -37.17
CA SER A 89 22.73 -25.10 -37.40
C SER A 89 21.30 -24.63 -37.12
N MET A 90 20.28 -25.33 -37.63
CA MET A 90 18.87 -25.03 -37.36
C MET A 90 18.56 -25.10 -35.86
N LEU A 91 18.99 -26.14 -35.16
CA LEU A 91 18.81 -26.27 -33.71
C LEU A 91 19.44 -25.10 -32.93
N SER A 92 20.63 -24.66 -33.33
CA SER A 92 21.29 -23.50 -32.74
C SER A 92 20.47 -22.21 -32.97
N THR A 93 19.94 -22.02 -34.18
CA THR A 93 19.10 -20.86 -34.51
C THR A 93 17.80 -20.85 -33.72
N PHE A 94 17.11 -21.99 -33.62
CA PHE A 94 15.88 -22.11 -32.82
C PHE A 94 16.16 -21.87 -31.34
N LYS A 95 17.25 -22.43 -30.80
CA LYS A 95 17.65 -22.16 -29.41
C LYS A 95 17.89 -20.68 -29.16
N SER A 96 18.54 -19.98 -30.09
CA SER A 96 18.75 -18.54 -30.01
C SER A 96 17.43 -17.77 -30.07
N GLN A 97 16.52 -18.11 -31.00
CA GLN A 97 15.20 -17.49 -31.12
C GLN A 97 14.34 -17.71 -29.87
N SER A 98 14.25 -18.94 -29.36
CA SER A 98 13.54 -19.24 -28.12
C SER A 98 14.13 -18.48 -26.93
N HIS A 99 15.46 -18.33 -26.87
CA HIS A 99 16.08 -17.55 -25.80
C HIS A 99 15.77 -16.06 -25.90
N LYS A 100 15.77 -15.48 -27.11
CA LYS A 100 15.35 -14.08 -27.34
C LYS A 100 13.92 -13.85 -26.90
N LEU A 101 13.00 -14.73 -27.30
CA LEU A 101 11.59 -14.67 -26.87
C LEU A 101 11.46 -14.75 -25.35
N ARG A 102 12.14 -15.70 -24.72
CA ARG A 102 12.14 -15.85 -23.26
C ARG A 102 12.61 -14.56 -22.59
N ASN A 103 13.73 -13.99 -23.05
CA ASN A 103 14.25 -12.74 -22.48
C ASN A 103 13.27 -11.58 -22.66
N HIS A 104 12.58 -11.51 -23.80
CA HIS A 104 11.57 -10.50 -24.04
C HIS A 104 10.37 -10.65 -23.09
N VAL A 105 9.89 -11.87 -22.86
CA VAL A 105 8.85 -12.17 -21.87
C VAL A 105 9.30 -11.79 -20.46
N ASP A 106 10.54 -12.12 -20.09
CA ASP A 106 11.12 -11.78 -18.78
C ASP A 106 11.21 -10.25 -18.59
N GLN A 107 11.55 -9.49 -19.65
CA GLN A 107 11.54 -8.02 -19.64
C GLN A 107 10.14 -7.45 -19.43
N ILE A 108 9.15 -7.89 -20.22
CA ILE A 108 7.75 -7.45 -20.07
C ILE A 108 7.23 -7.79 -18.66
N HIS A 109 7.59 -8.95 -18.12
CA HIS A 109 7.21 -9.33 -16.77
C HIS A 109 7.82 -8.39 -15.72
N LEU A 110 9.09 -7.99 -15.87
CA LEU A 110 9.71 -7.00 -14.99
C LEU A 110 8.98 -5.64 -15.05
N ASP A 111 8.66 -5.16 -16.25
CA ASP A 111 7.92 -3.91 -16.44
C ASP A 111 6.53 -3.96 -15.81
N LEU A 112 5.83 -5.09 -15.97
CA LEU A 112 4.55 -5.32 -15.30
C LEU A 112 4.69 -5.26 -13.77
N GLN A 113 5.73 -5.86 -13.19
CA GLN A 113 5.97 -5.79 -11.75
C GLN A 113 6.25 -4.36 -11.28
N ASN A 114 7.00 -3.58 -12.06
CA ASN A 114 7.26 -2.16 -11.78
C ASN A 114 5.94 -1.36 -11.74
N LEU A 115 5.08 -1.53 -12.75
CA LEU A 115 3.77 -0.85 -12.81
C LEU A 115 2.83 -1.29 -11.67
N ILE A 116 2.84 -2.58 -11.30
CA ILE A 116 2.06 -3.07 -10.16
C ILE A 116 2.55 -2.44 -8.86
N TYR A 117 3.87 -2.28 -8.69
CA TYR A 117 4.44 -1.62 -7.53
C TYR A 117 4.02 -0.14 -7.47
N GLU A 118 4.16 0.58 -8.58
CA GLU A 118 3.77 1.98 -8.69
C GLU A 118 2.28 2.17 -8.37
N ARG A 119 1.40 1.36 -8.97
CA ARG A 119 -0.04 1.38 -8.68
C ARG A 119 -0.31 1.19 -7.18
N ARG A 120 0.28 0.16 -6.56
CA ARG A 120 0.10 -0.09 -5.12
C ARG A 120 0.63 1.04 -4.26
N HIS A 121 1.73 1.69 -4.66
CA HIS A 121 2.28 2.84 -3.94
C HIS A 121 1.32 4.03 -4.01
N LEU A 122 0.82 4.35 -5.21
CA LEU A 122 -0.16 5.42 -5.41
C LEU A 122 -1.47 5.14 -4.66
N GLU A 123 -1.99 3.90 -4.70
CA GLU A 123 -3.17 3.50 -3.93
C GLU A 123 -2.98 3.73 -2.42
N LYS A 124 -1.80 3.44 -1.88
CA LYS A 124 -1.48 3.68 -0.47
C LYS A 124 -1.41 5.17 -0.14
N GLU A 125 -0.78 5.98 -0.99
CA GLU A 125 -0.70 7.43 -0.78
C GLU A 125 -2.08 8.08 -0.91
N ILE A 126 -2.90 7.66 -1.88
CA ILE A 126 -4.31 8.11 -2.00
C ILE A 126 -5.08 7.77 -0.74
N LYS A 127 -4.98 6.53 -0.24
CA LYS A 127 -5.65 6.12 0.99
C LYS A 127 -5.21 6.96 2.19
N LYS A 128 -3.91 7.22 2.31
CA LYS A 128 -3.35 8.10 3.36
C LYS A 128 -3.87 9.54 3.24
N CYS A 129 -4.02 10.07 2.03
CA CYS A 129 -4.64 11.38 1.80
C CYS A 129 -6.14 11.40 2.11
N GLN A 130 -6.85 10.29 1.86
CA GLN A 130 -8.29 10.17 2.18
C GLN A 130 -8.53 10.00 3.68
N GLU A 131 -7.65 9.29 4.38
CA GLU A 131 -7.66 9.13 5.84
C GLU A 131 -7.18 10.40 6.57
N PHE A 132 -6.80 11.45 5.84
CA PHE A 132 -6.43 12.72 6.44
C PHE A 132 -7.67 13.36 7.08
N GLU A 133 -7.77 13.21 8.40
CA GLU A 133 -8.77 13.88 9.21
C GLU A 133 -8.22 15.21 9.70
N SER A 134 -8.81 16.30 9.20
CA SER A 134 -8.46 17.65 9.65
C SER A 134 -9.07 17.95 11.02
N GLU A 135 -8.34 18.64 11.89
CA GLU A 135 -8.77 18.95 13.26
C GLU A 135 -10.16 19.60 13.35
N TYR A 136 -10.56 20.41 12.36
CA TYR A 136 -11.86 21.10 12.37
C TYR A 136 -13.06 20.15 12.32
N GLN A 137 -12.91 18.92 11.79
CA GLN A 137 -13.99 17.93 11.72
C GLN A 137 -14.38 17.42 13.13
N ASN A 138 -13.47 17.50 14.09
CA ASN A 138 -13.69 17.07 15.47
C ASN A 138 -14.26 18.17 16.39
N ILE A 139 -14.44 19.40 15.88
CA ILE A 139 -14.90 20.53 16.68
C ILE A 139 -16.43 20.62 16.59
N SER A 140 -17.10 20.66 17.73
CA SER A 140 -18.53 21.02 17.79
C SER A 140 -18.71 22.47 17.33
N ILE A 141 -19.43 22.65 16.22
CA ILE A 141 -19.72 23.93 15.59
C ILE A 141 -21.23 24.10 15.40
N HIS A 142 -21.75 25.31 15.57
CA HIS A 142 -23.17 25.65 15.39
C HIS A 142 -23.68 25.22 14.03
N SER A 143 -24.88 24.63 13.92
CA SER A 143 -25.44 24.16 12.64
C SER A 143 -25.56 25.29 11.62
N LEU A 144 -25.79 24.95 10.34
CA LEU A 144 -25.91 25.98 9.30
C LEU A 144 -27.03 26.96 9.61
N GLU A 145 -28.16 26.49 10.12
CA GLU A 145 -29.31 27.31 10.50
C GLU A 145 -28.95 28.27 11.64
N GLU A 146 -28.33 27.76 12.71
CA GLU A 146 -27.91 28.55 13.88
C GLU A 146 -26.85 29.60 13.52
N TYR A 147 -25.91 29.24 12.65
CA TYR A 147 -24.89 30.16 12.14
C TYR A 147 -25.54 31.37 11.48
N PHE A 148 -26.48 31.08 10.61
CA PHE A 148 -27.20 32.02 9.77
C PHE A 148 -28.20 32.89 10.54
N GLU A 149 -28.72 32.41 11.67
CA GLU A 149 -29.50 33.22 12.60
C GLU A 149 -28.63 34.23 13.37
N ARG A 150 -27.43 33.83 13.79
CA ARG A 150 -26.52 34.70 14.56
C ARG A 150 -25.70 35.63 13.68
N ASN A 151 -25.44 35.24 12.44
CA ASN A 151 -24.72 36.03 11.45
C ASN A 151 -25.58 36.23 10.18
N PRO A 152 -26.60 37.11 10.22
CA PRO A 152 -27.49 37.36 9.09
C PRO A 152 -26.83 38.16 7.96
N GLU A 153 -25.64 38.72 8.16
CA GLU A 153 -24.90 39.46 7.13
C GLU A 153 -24.40 38.52 6.02
N ASP A 154 -23.89 37.33 6.38
CA ASP A 154 -23.43 36.31 5.43
C ASP A 154 -24.58 35.63 4.66
N LYS A 155 -25.85 35.80 5.06
CA LYS A 155 -27.00 35.35 4.26
C LYS A 155 -27.24 36.19 3.02
N ARG A 156 -26.78 37.45 3.03
CA ARG A 156 -27.09 38.43 1.97
C ARG A 156 -26.22 38.24 0.73
N ASP A 157 -25.06 37.63 0.91
CA ASP A 157 -24.17 37.23 -0.17
C ASP A 157 -24.71 35.90 -0.73
N GLU A 158 -25.61 35.96 -1.70
CA GLU A 158 -26.09 34.88 -2.60
C GLU A 158 -25.58 33.46 -2.24
N PRO A 159 -26.28 32.72 -1.36
CA PRO A 159 -25.80 31.46 -0.78
C PRO A 159 -25.56 30.35 -1.81
N ASP A 160 -26.15 30.47 -2.99
CA ASP A 160 -26.01 29.49 -4.08
C ASP A 160 -24.73 29.70 -4.93
N SER A 161 -23.98 30.78 -4.69
CA SER A 161 -22.75 31.13 -5.43
C SER A 161 -21.45 30.88 -4.68
N ILE A 162 -21.52 30.62 -3.37
CA ILE A 162 -20.34 30.48 -2.51
C ILE A 162 -19.90 29.02 -2.48
N ASP A 163 -18.62 28.77 -2.76
CA ASP A 163 -18.02 27.45 -2.66
C ASP A 163 -18.16 26.90 -1.22
N ALA A 164 -18.46 25.60 -1.10
CA ALA A 164 -18.74 24.96 0.19
C ALA A 164 -17.56 25.08 1.17
N HIS A 165 -16.33 25.05 0.65
CA HIS A 165 -15.11 25.24 1.45
C HIS A 165 -14.98 26.68 1.96
N GLU A 166 -15.31 27.68 1.14
CA GLU A 166 -15.29 29.08 1.56
C GLU A 166 -16.32 29.36 2.65
N LEU A 167 -17.52 28.80 2.51
CA LEU A 167 -18.57 28.87 3.54
C LEU A 167 -18.09 28.26 4.86
N MET A 168 -17.42 27.10 4.82
CA MET A 168 -16.86 26.47 6.02
C MET A 168 -15.79 27.36 6.69
N ILE A 169 -14.91 28.01 5.92
CA ILE A 169 -13.92 28.94 6.45
C ILE A 169 -14.60 30.12 7.16
N LYS A 170 -15.61 30.73 6.53
CA LYS A 170 -16.37 31.84 7.14
C LYS A 170 -17.00 31.40 8.47
N ARG A 171 -17.64 30.22 8.49
CA ARG A 171 -18.23 29.63 9.70
C ARG A 171 -17.20 29.42 10.82
N LEU A 172 -16.02 28.87 10.49
CA LEU A 172 -14.94 28.69 11.48
C LEU A 172 -14.41 30.01 12.04
N LYS A 173 -14.28 31.05 11.20
CA LYS A 173 -13.86 32.39 11.64
C LYS A 173 -14.87 33.03 12.60
N PHE A 174 -16.16 32.89 12.30
CA PHE A 174 -17.23 33.37 13.18
C PHE A 174 -17.20 32.65 14.53
N GLU A 175 -17.13 31.32 14.52
CA GLU A 175 -17.06 30.52 15.76
C GLU A 175 -15.85 30.90 16.63
N LEU A 176 -14.70 31.13 16.00
CA LEU A 176 -13.50 31.61 16.69
C LEU A 176 -13.75 32.99 17.33
N SER A 177 -14.41 33.90 16.61
CA SER A 177 -14.74 35.24 17.14
C SER A 177 -15.70 35.17 18.34
N GLU A 178 -16.72 34.31 18.27
CA GLU A 178 -17.67 34.08 19.37
C GLU A 178 -16.98 33.48 20.60
N ARG A 179 -16.12 32.47 20.41
CA ARG A 179 -15.35 31.87 21.50
C ARG A 179 -14.45 32.89 22.18
N LYS A 180 -13.78 33.76 21.42
CA LYS A 180 -12.98 34.86 21.98
C LYS A 180 -13.84 35.85 22.78
N ARG A 181 -15.03 36.18 22.28
CA ARG A 181 -15.98 37.06 22.99
C ARG A 181 -16.40 36.43 24.33
N PHE A 182 -16.83 35.17 24.32
CA PHE A 182 -17.23 34.46 25.54
C PHE A 182 -16.08 34.26 26.53
N GLU A 183 -14.86 34.03 26.04
CA GLU A 183 -13.69 33.94 26.92
C GLU A 183 -13.38 35.28 27.60
N ALA A 184 -13.51 36.39 26.87
CA ALA A 184 -13.34 37.74 27.43
C ALA A 184 -14.42 38.05 28.48
N GLU A 185 -15.68 37.76 28.18
CA GLU A 185 -16.81 37.95 29.11
C GLU A 185 -16.64 37.08 30.36
N LYS A 186 -16.26 35.80 30.20
CA LYS A 186 -15.96 34.89 31.31
C LYS A 186 -14.85 35.45 32.20
N LYS A 187 -13.78 35.99 31.62
CA LYS A 187 -12.68 36.62 32.37
C LYS A 187 -13.18 37.84 33.16
N GLU A 188 -13.99 38.68 32.54
CA GLU A 188 -14.57 39.85 33.21
C GLU A 188 -15.50 39.46 34.36
N LEU A 189 -16.40 38.50 34.14
CA LEU A 189 -17.31 37.99 35.18
C LEU A 189 -16.54 37.32 36.32
N LEU A 190 -15.47 36.58 36.03
CA LEU A 190 -14.60 36.02 37.06
C LEU A 190 -13.92 37.12 37.89
N GLN A 191 -13.44 38.19 37.26
CA GLN A 191 -12.88 39.33 37.98
C GLN A 191 -13.93 40.01 38.87
N LYS A 192 -15.15 40.21 38.35
CA LYS A 192 -16.28 40.76 39.13
C LYS A 192 -16.64 39.86 40.32
N LYS A 193 -16.73 38.55 40.10
CA LYS A 193 -16.97 37.56 41.17
C LYS A 193 -15.90 37.64 42.26
N LEU A 194 -14.61 37.69 41.88
CA LEU A 194 -13.51 37.80 42.83
C LEU A 194 -13.56 39.10 43.64
N LYS A 195 -13.89 40.24 42.99
CA LYS A 195 -14.06 41.53 43.68
C LYS A 195 -15.20 41.47 44.69
N LEU A 196 -16.38 41.02 44.28
CA LEU A 196 -17.53 40.90 45.17
C LEU A 196 -17.30 39.90 46.31
N SER A 197 -16.57 38.81 46.05
CA SER A 197 -16.19 37.85 47.11
C SER A 197 -15.33 38.53 48.18
N LYS A 198 -14.30 39.27 47.76
CA LYS A 198 -13.44 40.02 48.70
C LYS A 198 -14.24 41.06 49.49
N GLU A 199 -15.10 41.83 48.82
CA GLU A 199 -15.96 42.80 49.51
C GLU A 199 -16.91 42.15 50.52
N ASN A 200 -17.41 40.95 50.21
CA ASN A 200 -18.27 40.19 51.12
C ASN A 200 -17.47 39.69 52.33
N ASP A 201 -16.27 39.15 52.12
CA ASP A 201 -15.39 38.69 53.20
C ASP A 201 -14.94 39.85 54.12
N GLU A 202 -14.67 41.03 53.55
CA GLU A 202 -14.42 42.25 54.33
C GLU A 202 -15.63 42.71 55.14
N LYS A 203 -16.83 42.68 54.54
CA LYS A 203 -18.08 43.05 55.24
C LYS A 203 -18.41 42.06 56.36
N LYS A 204 -18.20 40.75 56.15
CA LYS A 204 -18.33 39.72 57.18
C LYS A 204 -17.37 39.99 58.33
N SER A 205 -16.09 40.22 58.03
CA SER A 205 -15.08 40.53 59.06
C SER A 205 -15.44 41.79 59.87
N LYS A 206 -16.03 42.81 59.22
CA LYS A 206 -16.54 44.02 59.91
C LYS A 206 -17.77 43.72 60.78
N LEU A 207 -18.69 42.89 60.30
CA LEU A 207 -19.85 42.45 61.10
C LEU A 207 -19.40 41.66 62.32
N ASP A 208 -18.46 40.73 62.17
CA ASP A 208 -17.90 39.95 63.28
C ASP A 208 -17.21 40.85 64.32
N GLU A 209 -16.55 41.93 63.89
CA GLU A 209 -15.97 42.92 64.83
C GLU A 209 -17.04 43.75 65.55
N LEU A 210 -18.09 44.17 64.83
CA LEU A 210 -19.23 44.87 65.44
C LEU A 210 -19.99 43.97 66.43
N GLU A 211 -20.15 42.68 66.13
CA GLU A 211 -20.73 41.69 67.03
C GLU A 211 -19.90 41.59 68.32
N LYS A 212 -18.57 41.46 68.22
CA LYS A 212 -17.66 41.50 69.38
C LYS A 212 -17.74 42.81 70.16
N GLN A 213 -17.91 43.95 69.48
CA GLN A 213 -18.12 45.24 70.16
C GLN A 213 -19.45 45.29 70.92
N LEU A 214 -20.53 44.78 70.32
CA LEU A 214 -21.84 44.69 70.95
C LEU A 214 -21.82 43.76 72.16
N ASP A 215 -21.21 42.59 72.05
CA ASP A 215 -21.04 41.65 73.17
C ASP A 215 -20.28 42.29 74.33
N ARG A 216 -19.21 43.04 74.03
CA ARG A 216 -18.50 43.86 75.03
C ARG A 216 -19.42 44.89 75.68
N PHE A 217 -20.20 45.64 74.89
CA PHE A 217 -21.13 46.63 75.41
C PHE A 217 -22.21 46.00 76.29
N VAL A 218 -22.80 44.87 75.85
CA VAL A 218 -23.78 44.11 76.61
C VAL A 218 -23.17 43.62 77.92
N ALA A 219 -21.97 43.03 77.89
CA ALA A 219 -21.27 42.60 79.09
C ALA A 219 -21.00 43.76 80.08
N VAL A 220 -20.59 44.93 79.59
CA VAL A 220 -20.41 46.15 80.40
C VAL A 220 -21.75 46.67 80.96
N SER A 221 -22.83 46.62 80.16
CA SER A 221 -24.16 47.04 80.62
C SER A 221 -24.75 46.09 81.66
N LEU A 222 -24.47 44.79 81.55
CA LEU A 222 -24.85 43.75 82.50
C LEU A 222 -23.97 43.76 83.75
N SER A 223 -22.72 44.19 83.68
CA SER A 223 -21.90 44.43 84.87
C SER A 223 -22.28 45.75 85.58
N SER A 224 -22.85 46.72 84.86
CA SER A 224 -23.47 47.95 85.41
C SER A 224 -24.88 47.74 85.98
N PHE A 225 -25.40 46.51 85.95
CA PHE A 225 -26.75 46.14 86.43
C PHE A 225 -27.06 46.53 87.90
N PRO A 226 -26.09 46.62 88.85
CA PRO A 226 -26.35 47.18 90.18
C PRO A 226 -26.75 48.66 90.17
N LEU A 227 -26.33 49.44 89.17
CA LEU A 227 -26.65 50.88 89.01
C LEU A 227 -27.91 51.11 88.16
N ARG A 228 -28.22 50.20 87.23
CA ARG A 228 -29.39 50.32 86.33
C ARG A 228 -30.74 50.21 87.06
N LYS A 229 -30.79 49.51 88.21
CA LYS A 229 -31.98 49.52 89.11
C LYS A 229 -32.21 50.85 89.81
N LYS A 230 -31.18 51.70 89.95
CA LYS A 230 -31.29 53.01 90.63
C LYS A 230 -31.67 54.16 89.68
N PHE A 231 -31.53 53.99 88.36
CA PHE A 231 -31.66 55.09 87.39
C PHE A 231 -33.00 55.17 86.62
N ASN A 232 -34.00 54.32 86.92
CA ASN A 232 -35.31 54.48 86.27
C ASN A 232 -36.51 54.19 87.20
N PRO A 233 -36.98 55.19 87.97
CA PRO A 233 -38.21 55.07 88.74
C PRO A 233 -39.44 55.74 88.10
N LYS A 234 -39.42 56.23 86.84
CA LYS A 234 -40.54 57.08 86.34
C LYS A 234 -41.23 56.76 85.02
N TRP A 235 -40.94 55.67 84.32
CA TRP A 235 -41.67 55.31 83.10
C TRP A 235 -42.34 53.94 83.13
N ARG A 236 -42.81 53.51 84.30
CA ARG A 236 -43.73 52.37 84.42
C ARG A 236 -45.16 52.91 84.56
N THR A 237 -45.76 53.35 83.45
CA THR A 237 -47.22 53.37 83.29
C THR A 237 -47.59 53.55 81.83
N LYS A 238 -48.52 52.70 81.38
CA LYS A 238 -49.23 52.72 80.09
C LYS A 238 -48.40 52.43 78.83
N CYS A 239 -48.39 51.16 78.44
CA CYS A 239 -48.70 50.72 77.08
C CYS A 239 -49.25 49.29 77.17
N ASN A 240 -50.53 49.19 77.53
CA ASN A 240 -51.34 48.08 77.07
C ASN A 240 -51.49 48.23 75.55
N HIS A 241 -51.46 47.09 74.84
CA HIS A 241 -51.71 46.89 73.40
C HIS A 241 -50.47 46.85 72.51
N ARG A 242 -50.08 45.64 72.06
CA ARG A 242 -50.39 45.19 70.69
C ARG A 242 -50.09 43.69 70.51
N PRO A 243 -50.64 43.07 69.45
CA PRO A 243 -51.11 41.69 69.45
C PRO A 243 -50.06 40.71 68.94
N ALA A 244 -50.34 39.43 69.17
CA ALA A 244 -49.67 38.30 68.57
C ALA A 244 -49.70 38.38 67.03
N CYS A 245 -48.58 38.09 66.38
CA CYS A 245 -48.51 37.63 64.98
C CYS A 245 -47.17 36.92 64.71
N PRO A 246 -47.13 36.02 63.72
CA PRO A 246 -46.56 34.69 63.89
C PRO A 246 -45.17 34.51 63.27
N LYS A 247 -44.49 33.48 63.77
CA LYS A 247 -43.24 32.94 63.25
C LYS A 247 -43.38 32.60 61.76
N GLN A 248 -42.57 33.22 60.90
CA GLN A 248 -42.23 32.65 59.60
C GLN A 248 -40.80 32.13 59.64
N VAL A 249 -40.73 30.81 59.49
CA VAL A 249 -39.51 30.03 59.28
C VAL A 249 -39.05 30.28 57.84
N PHE A 250 -37.90 30.91 57.66
CA PHE A 250 -37.17 30.81 56.40
C PHE A 250 -36.21 29.63 56.52
N LYS A 251 -36.53 28.54 55.82
CA LYS A 251 -35.57 27.50 55.45
C LYS A 251 -34.72 28.05 54.31
N PHE A 252 -33.41 28.02 54.48
CA PHE A 252 -32.44 27.89 53.38
C PHE A 252 -32.03 26.43 53.28
#